data_AF-A0A1E9JH23-F1
#
_entry.id   AF-A0A1E9JH23-F1
#
_cell.length_a   1.000
_cell.length_b   1.000
_cell.length_c   1.000
_cell.angle_alpha   90.00
_cell.angle_beta   90.00
_cell.angle_gamma   90.00
#
_symmetry.space_group_name_H-M   'P 1'
#
loop_
_entity.id
_entity.type
_entity.pdbx_description
1 polymer ?
#
loop_
_entity_poly.entity_id
_entity_poly.type
_entity_poly.pdbx_seq_one_letter_code
_entity_poly.pdbx_strand_id
1 'polypeptide(L)'
;MKRVVKNNLDQQLINAMILYHELLKESFKKKERVKTKIIVPEFSYSDLLYYTELKNTLECLKHNYKELLKYIKSENYSPLLKVIFLYDYEYCVPTVVNMTLKEFLTSDLYIGKDEIKMK
;
A
#
# COMPACT_ATOMS: atom_id res chain seq x y z
N MET A 1 1.56 8.74 -7.49
CA MET A 1 0.64 8.80 -8.65
C MET A 1 -0.73 8.16 -8.32
N LYS A 2 -1.83 8.45 -9.05
CA LYS A 2 -3.14 7.77 -8.86
C LYS A 2 -3.30 6.56 -9.80
N ARG A 3 -3.37 5.35 -9.25
CA ARG A 3 -3.70 4.12 -9.98
C ARG A 3 -5.17 4.12 -10.43
N VAL A 4 -5.41 4.03 -11.74
CA VAL A 4 -6.75 3.98 -12.35
C VAL A 4 -6.92 2.69 -13.14
N VAL A 5 -8.02 1.96 -12.91
CA VAL A 5 -8.43 0.73 -13.62
C VAL A 5 -9.83 0.86 -14.19
N LYS A 6 -10.15 0.09 -15.24
CA LYS A 6 -11.47 0.12 -15.89
C LYS A 6 -12.58 -0.52 -15.06
N ASN A 7 -12.27 -1.54 -14.26
CA ASN A 7 -13.25 -2.23 -13.42
C ASN A 7 -13.56 -1.36 -12.18
N ASN A 8 -14.84 -1.00 -12.01
CA ASN A 8 -15.28 -0.11 -10.93
C ASN A 8 -15.05 -0.71 -9.53
N LEU A 9 -15.29 -2.01 -9.37
CA LEU A 9 -15.12 -2.69 -8.07
C LEU A 9 -13.64 -2.75 -7.68
N ASP A 10 -12.77 -3.14 -8.62
CA ASP A 10 -11.33 -3.10 -8.44
C ASP A 10 -10.86 -1.68 -8.08
N GLN A 11 -11.39 -0.65 -8.76
CA GLN A 11 -11.06 0.74 -8.46
C GLN A 11 -11.47 1.14 -7.04
N GLN A 12 -12.66 0.74 -6.58
CA GLN A 12 -13.11 1.03 -5.22
C GLN A 12 -12.23 0.35 -4.17
N LEU A 13 -11.79 -0.89 -4.41
CA LEU A 13 -10.86 -1.59 -3.55
C LEU A 13 -9.48 -0.93 -3.53
N ILE A 14 -8.95 -0.52 -4.68
CA ILE A 14 -7.70 0.25 -4.80
C ILE A 14 -7.81 1.55 -4.00
N ASN A 15 -8.91 2.28 -4.12
CA ASN A 15 -9.12 3.52 -3.37
C ASN A 15 -9.12 3.28 -1.84
N ALA A 16 -9.78 2.20 -1.38
CA ALA A 16 -9.77 1.83 0.03
C ALA A 16 -8.35 1.46 0.53
N MET A 17 -7.57 0.75 -0.29
CA MET A 17 -6.18 0.39 0.00
C MET A 17 -5.27 1.62 0.06
N ILE A 18 -5.42 2.58 -0.86
CA ILE A 18 -4.69 3.86 -0.85
C ILE A 18 -5.03 4.65 0.42
N LEU A 19 -6.31 4.72 0.81
CA LEU A 19 -6.70 5.38 2.05
C LEU A 19 -6.05 4.71 3.27
N TYR A 20 -5.99 3.38 3.30
CA TYR A 20 -5.31 2.65 4.38
C TYR A 20 -3.81 2.94 4.43
N HIS A 21 -3.15 3.04 3.28
CA HIS A 21 -1.73 3.43 3.19
C HIS A 21 -1.46 4.80 3.81
N GLU A 22 -2.29 5.80 3.49
CA GLU A 22 -2.15 7.14 4.08
C GLU A 22 -2.38 7.13 5.60
N LEU A 23 -3.35 6.35 6.08
CA LEU A 23 -3.56 6.16 7.53
C LEU A 23 -2.37 5.46 8.22
N LEU A 24 -1.72 4.51 7.53
CA LEU A 24 -0.47 3.92 8.03
C LEU A 24 0.64 4.96 8.11
N LYS A 25 0.82 5.81 7.08
CA LYS A 25 1.82 6.90 7.11
C LYS A 25 1.59 7.82 8.31
N GLU A 26 0.34 8.23 8.56
CA GLU A 26 0.00 9.03 9.74
C GLU A 26 0.27 8.30 11.05
N SER A 27 -0.05 7.00 11.12
CA SER A 27 0.24 6.17 12.29
C SER A 27 1.75 6.06 12.58
N PHE A 28 2.58 5.92 11.54
CA PHE A 28 4.03 5.91 11.67
C PHE A 28 4.58 7.27 12.12
N LYS A 29 4.07 8.39 11.57
CA LYS A 29 4.48 9.74 11.98
C LYS A 29 4.17 10.01 13.46
N LYS A 30 2.99 9.61 13.92
CA LYS A 30 2.54 9.80 15.31
C LYS A 30 3.04 8.72 16.26
N LYS A 31 3.64 7.65 15.73
CA LYS A 31 4.06 6.46 16.49
C LYS A 31 2.93 5.88 17.34
N GLU A 32 1.72 5.81 16.78
CA GLU A 32 0.54 5.27 17.44
C GLU A 32 -0.41 4.61 16.43
N ARG A 33 -1.46 3.94 16.92
CA ARG A 33 -2.50 3.39 16.04
C ARG A 33 -3.57 4.44 15.80
N VAL A 34 -3.72 4.90 14.56
CA VAL A 34 -4.88 5.70 14.19
C VAL A 34 -6.10 4.78 14.04
N LYS A 35 -7.16 5.06 14.80
CA LYS A 35 -8.44 4.34 14.68
C LYS A 35 -9.29 5.02 13.62
N THR A 36 -9.36 4.45 12.43
CA THR A 36 -10.26 4.92 11.38
C THR A 36 -10.95 3.73 10.71
N LYS A 37 -12.26 3.86 10.48
CA LYS A 37 -13.04 2.85 9.77
C LYS A 37 -12.91 3.13 8.27
N ILE A 38 -12.35 2.17 7.54
CA ILE A 38 -12.36 2.19 6.07
C ILE A 38 -13.57 1.39 5.61
N ILE A 39 -14.34 1.97 4.71
CA ILE A 39 -15.44 1.28 4.04
C ILE A 39 -14.80 0.48 2.89
N VAL A 40 -14.96 -0.83 2.95
CA VAL A 40 -14.52 -1.75 1.90
C VAL A 40 -15.78 -2.30 1.25
N PRO A 41 -15.94 -2.20 -0.09
CA PRO A 41 -17.09 -2.77 -0.77
C PRO A 41 -17.11 -4.30 -0.61
N GLU A 42 -18.29 -4.89 -0.61
CA GLU A 42 -18.44 -6.34 -0.72
C GLU A 42 -18.09 -6.78 -2.14
N PHE A 43 -17.45 -7.94 -2.27
CA PHE A 43 -17.02 -8.50 -3.56
C PHE A 43 -16.95 -10.02 -3.50
N SER A 44 -17.14 -10.68 -4.65
CA SER A 44 -16.71 -12.06 -4.87
C SER A 44 -15.44 -12.08 -5.71
N TYR A 45 -14.62 -13.13 -5.59
CA TYR A 45 -13.36 -13.22 -6.36
C TYR A 45 -13.58 -13.22 -7.88
N SER A 46 -14.73 -13.69 -8.35
CA SER A 46 -15.14 -13.68 -9.76
C SER A 46 -15.33 -12.28 -10.34
N ASP A 47 -15.56 -11.28 -9.49
CA ASP A 47 -15.93 -9.92 -9.91
C ASP A 47 -14.69 -9.04 -10.16
N LEU A 48 -13.51 -9.55 -9.77
CA LEU A 48 -12.25 -8.83 -9.78
C LEU A 48 -11.45 -9.18 -11.04
N LEU A 49 -11.12 -8.17 -11.86
CA LEU A 49 -10.24 -8.35 -13.02
C LEU A 49 -8.77 -8.29 -12.63
N TYR A 50 -8.44 -7.50 -11.59
CA TYR A 50 -7.07 -7.28 -11.12
C TYR A 50 -6.78 -8.01 -9.79
N TYR A 51 -7.35 -9.20 -9.59
CA TYR A 51 -7.23 -9.98 -8.35
C TYR A 51 -5.80 -10.11 -7.82
N THR A 52 -4.84 -10.48 -8.69
CA THR A 52 -3.43 -10.66 -8.28
C THR A 52 -2.81 -9.36 -7.75
N GLU A 53 -3.14 -8.22 -8.37
CA GLU A 53 -2.70 -6.90 -7.91
C GLU A 53 -3.29 -6.55 -6.56
N LEU A 54 -4.61 -6.70 -6.41
CA LEU A 54 -5.31 -6.44 -5.15
C LEU A 54 -4.78 -7.33 -4.02
N LYS A 55 -4.53 -8.60 -4.30
CA LYS A 55 -3.95 -9.55 -3.35
C LYS A 55 -2.56 -9.13 -2.90
N ASN A 56 -1.66 -8.82 -3.83
CA ASN A 56 -0.29 -8.40 -3.51
C ASN A 56 -0.29 -7.09 -2.70
N THR A 57 -1.16 -6.15 -3.08
CA THR A 57 -1.33 -4.87 -2.39
C THR A 57 -1.82 -5.09 -0.95
N LEU A 58 -2.81 -5.96 -0.75
CA LEU A 58 -3.31 -6.27 0.58
C LEU A 58 -2.24 -6.89 1.49
N GLU A 59 -1.45 -7.84 0.97
CA GLU A 59 -0.36 -8.46 1.75
C GLU A 59 0.75 -7.46 2.09
N CYS A 60 1.05 -6.52 1.18
CA CYS A 60 1.94 -5.40 1.43
C CYS A 60 1.46 -4.53 2.59
N LEU A 61 0.17 -4.14 2.59
CA LEU A 61 -0.43 -3.34 3.67
C LEU A 61 -0.46 -4.08 5.00
N LYS A 62 -0.78 -5.38 5.01
CA LYS A 62 -0.73 -6.23 6.21
C LYS A 62 0.68 -6.30 6.79
N HIS A 63 1.70 -6.43 5.93
CA HIS A 63 3.11 -6.40 6.36
C HIS A 63 3.42 -5.07 7.04
N ASN A 64 3.12 -3.95 6.39
CA ASN A 64 3.40 -2.62 6.94
C ASN A 64 2.69 -2.36 8.27
N TYR A 65 1.45 -2.84 8.42
CA TYR A 65 0.75 -2.76 9.70
C TYR A 65 1.45 -3.57 10.79
N LYS A 66 1.93 -4.79 10.50
CA LYS A 66 2.72 -5.58 11.48
C LYS A 66 4.00 -4.86 11.88
N GLU A 67 4.66 -4.21 10.93
CA GLU A 67 5.85 -3.39 11.18
C GLU A 67 5.53 -2.19 12.07
N LEU A 68 4.40 -1.51 11.85
CA LEU A 68 3.91 -0.45 12.72
C LEU A 68 3.73 -0.95 14.16
N LEU A 69 3.14 -2.13 14.35
CA LEU A 69 2.94 -2.69 15.69
C LEU A 69 4.25 -2.93 16.45
N LYS A 70 5.33 -3.30 15.74
CA LYS A 70 6.67 -3.43 16.32
C LYS A 70 7.28 -2.06 16.59
N TYR A 71 7.16 -1.15 15.63
CA TYR A 71 7.69 0.22 15.70
C TYR A 71 7.11 1.01 16.89
N ILE A 72 5.83 0.84 17.18
CA ILE A 72 5.20 1.48 18.35
C ILE A 72 5.79 0.94 19.67
N LYS A 73 6.10 -0.36 19.74
CA LYS A 73 6.54 -1.03 20.98
C LYS A 73 8.01 -0.83 21.32
N SER A 74 8.85 -0.50 20.33
CA SER A 74 10.30 -0.47 20.51
C SER A 74 10.85 0.88 20.05
N GLU A 75 11.65 1.51 20.90
CA GLU A 75 12.23 2.82 20.62
C GLU A 75 13.31 2.77 19.53
N ASN A 76 14.05 1.66 19.44
CA ASN A 76 15.19 1.49 18.53
C ASN A 76 14.87 0.60 17.31
N TYR A 77 13.59 0.43 16.98
CA TYR A 77 13.18 -0.38 15.83
C TYR A 77 13.16 0.44 14.54
N SER A 78 13.85 -0.05 13.51
CA SER A 78 13.77 0.52 12.16
C SER A 78 12.91 -0.40 11.27
N PRO A 79 11.67 -0.01 10.93
CA PRO A 79 10.81 -0.85 10.12
C PRO A 79 11.31 -0.93 8.67
N LEU A 80 11.16 -2.11 8.06
CA LEU A 80 11.33 -2.29 6.62
C LEU A 80 9.94 -2.44 5.98
N LEU A 81 9.54 -1.39 5.28
CA LEU A 81 8.21 -1.23 4.72
C LEU A 81 8.18 -1.59 3.25
N LYS A 82 6.98 -1.73 2.71
CA LYS A 82 6.77 -2.17 1.34
C LYS A 82 5.77 -1.27 0.62
N VAL A 83 5.94 -1.13 -0.69
CA VAL A 83 4.97 -0.54 -1.61
C VAL A 83 4.90 -1.38 -2.89
N ILE A 84 3.93 -1.06 -3.77
CA ILE A 84 3.73 -1.76 -5.03
C ILE A 84 4.35 -0.97 -6.17
N PHE A 85 5.24 -1.60 -6.92
CA PHE A 85 5.78 -1.09 -8.16
C PHE A 85 5.01 -1.61 -9.36
N LEU A 86 4.67 -0.69 -10.26
CA LEU A 86 4.07 -0.96 -11.55
C LEU A 86 4.94 -0.31 -12.63
N TYR A 87 5.62 -1.12 -13.45
CA TYR A 87 6.49 -0.63 -14.51
C TYR A 87 5.69 0.04 -15.65
N ASP A 88 4.60 -0.59 -16.06
CA ASP A 88 3.61 -0.09 -17.01
C ASP A 88 2.20 -0.31 -16.41
N TYR A 89 1.47 0.79 -16.21
CA TYR A 89 0.20 0.81 -15.50
C TYR A 89 -0.95 0.15 -16.25
N GLU A 90 -0.78 -0.16 -17.54
CA GLU A 90 -1.81 -0.84 -18.33
C GLU A 90 -1.68 -2.37 -18.27
N TYR A 91 -0.45 -2.91 -18.20
CA TYR A 91 -0.21 -4.36 -18.41
C TYR A 91 0.85 -5.01 -17.51
N CYS A 92 1.46 -4.31 -16.56
CA CYS A 92 2.52 -4.91 -15.73
C CYS A 92 2.02 -5.73 -14.55
N VAL A 93 2.84 -6.73 -14.20
CA VAL A 93 2.70 -7.52 -12.98
C VAL A 93 3.17 -6.67 -11.79
N PRO A 94 2.34 -6.51 -10.74
CA PRO A 94 2.70 -5.75 -9.56
C PRO A 94 3.85 -6.41 -8.83
N THR A 95 4.92 -5.65 -8.61
CA THR A 95 6.11 -6.11 -7.89
C THR A 95 6.19 -5.41 -6.55
N VAL A 96 6.58 -6.12 -5.50
CA VAL A 96 6.75 -5.55 -4.16
C VAL A 96 8.15 -4.94 -4.04
N VAL A 97 8.23 -3.68 -3.62
CA VAL A 97 9.49 -2.98 -3.38
C VAL A 97 9.61 -2.65 -1.91
N ASN A 98 10.80 -2.89 -1.34
CA ASN A 98 11.10 -2.55 0.05
C ASN A 98 11.54 -1.08 0.16
N MET A 99 11.15 -0.44 1.24
CA MET A 99 11.44 0.95 1.57
C MET A 99 11.81 1.10 3.04
N THR A 100 12.71 2.03 3.32
CA THR A 100 12.92 2.58 4.66
C THR A 100 11.70 3.38 5.10
N LEU A 101 11.61 3.67 6.40
CA LEU A 101 10.55 4.55 6.92
C LEU A 101 10.54 5.92 6.22
N LYS A 102 11.71 6.51 5.97
CA LYS A 102 11.80 7.83 5.33
C LYS A 102 11.23 7.81 3.91
N GLU A 103 11.61 6.82 3.12
CA GLU A 103 11.11 6.65 1.74
C GLU A 103 9.60 6.38 1.73
N PHE A 104 9.13 5.52 2.63
CA PHE A 104 7.72 5.18 2.76
C PHE A 104 6.84 6.40 3.09
N LEU A 105 7.31 7.30 3.96
CA LEU A 105 6.56 8.50 4.32
C LEU A 105 6.43 9.49 3.17
N THR A 106 7.31 9.39 2.16
CA THR A 106 7.29 10.24 0.96
C THR A 106 6.70 9.55 -0.27
N SER A 107 6.44 8.24 -0.22
CA SER A 107 5.94 7.47 -1.34
C SER A 107 4.41 7.30 -1.30
N ASP A 108 3.87 7.05 -2.48
CA ASP A 108 2.51 6.55 -2.66
C ASP A 108 2.49 5.02 -2.57
N LEU A 109 1.29 4.45 -2.40
CA LEU A 109 1.11 2.99 -2.35
C LEU A 109 1.57 2.30 -3.64
N TYR A 110 1.31 2.95 -4.77
CA TYR A 110 1.71 2.51 -6.10
C TYR A 110 2.74 3.48 -6.67
N ILE A 111 3.93 2.97 -6.97
CA ILE A 111 5.06 3.72 -7.51
C ILE A 111 5.38 3.28 -8.94
N GLY A 112 5.85 4.23 -9.76
CA GLY A 112 6.18 4.01 -11.17
C GLY A 112 7.66 4.04 -11.44
N LYS A 113 8.04 3.78 -12.70
CA LYS A 113 9.45 3.83 -13.14
C LYS A 113 10.11 5.17 -12.83
N ASP A 114 9.38 6.26 -12.99
CA ASP A 114 9.89 7.62 -12.76
C ASP A 114 10.15 7.93 -11.27
N GLU A 115 9.51 7.18 -10.37
CA GLU A 115 9.68 7.29 -8.93
C GLU A 115 10.82 6.40 -8.41
N ILE A 116 11.23 5.38 -9.18
CA ILE A 116 12.49 4.63 -8.97
C ILE A 116 13.64 5.39 -9.63
N LYS A 117 13.86 6.63 -9.21
CA LYS A 117 15.15 7.32 -9.46
C LYS A 117 16.11 7.12 -8.30
N MET A 118 16.19 5.92 -7.73
CA MET A 118 17.23 5.58 -6.75
C MET A 118 17.56 4.09 -6.83
N LYS A 119 18.64 3.75 -7.54
CA LYS A 119 19.84 3.16 -6.94
C LYS A 119 21.06 3.64 -7.70
#